data_AF-A0A8S1IKT4-F1
#
_entry.id   AF-A0A8S1IKT4-F1
#
_cell.length_a   1.000
_cell.length_b   1.000
_cell.length_c   1.000
_cell.angle_alpha   90.00
_cell.angle_beta   90.00
_cell.angle_gamma   90.00
#
_symmetry.space_group_name_H-M   'P 1'
#
loop_
_entity.id
_entity.type
_entity.pdbx_description
1 polymer ?
#
loop_
_entity_poly.entity_id
_entity_poly.type
_entity_poly.pdbx_seq_one_letter_code
_entity_poly.pdbx_strand_id
1 'polypeptide(L)'
;MWSREAFLTWDTMSHFCPEHLGCLATLVGLAVLLPLLGRLWPGQSLPAGIGVGLALVSASGYLLWLAAVLWLGVFVPARDLPLEFCYVVGIMAPVAITTRSQVAFDFLYYGATSGVLHACITPVFAPSFPHPRFFAFWALHGGVVVTAVFAIAALGRRPSYRGIYTTIGLVACVLCVVMPVNYWVDANYFYLREKPIGSVQELLGPWPVYVTATMVLGLVNFHLAYLPFAFLKRRSPARVNTASGGALSPAQQSAAVDVLYEGFARKIHHLLILTKSEDQAKRLIPQLVDFSQSLVAVIDDRVCGVLFMNLGKQRCFRFDWKLGIHEFGLLGTIRRRINYWLVHEKNCHAGELNIQAITVLPELRNHGIGTQMLHEVERYADRNGYQELTLEVVDTNPDAKRLYRRLGFSTKKTERTWPFTTKAGFNAVDSMTKPIGLTPPRKPR
;
A
#
# COMPACT_ATOMS: atom_id res chain seq x y z
N MET A 1 -18.02 -13.68 -37.63
CA MET A 1 -16.60 -13.34 -37.91
C MET A 1 -16.63 -11.92 -38.46
N TRP A 2 -15.96 -10.96 -37.81
CA TRP A 2 -15.92 -9.58 -38.31
C TRP A 2 -15.16 -9.55 -39.63
N SER A 3 -15.71 -8.95 -40.69
CA SER A 3 -14.94 -8.69 -41.91
C SER A 3 -13.85 -7.65 -41.61
N ARG A 4 -12.75 -7.66 -42.38
CA ARG A 4 -11.65 -6.69 -42.23
C ARG A 4 -12.16 -5.24 -42.33
N GLU A 5 -13.12 -5.02 -43.21
CA GLU A 5 -13.75 -3.71 -43.44
C GLU A 5 -14.64 -3.29 -42.27
N ALA A 6 -15.49 -4.20 -41.77
CA ALA A 6 -16.33 -3.92 -40.60
C ALA A 6 -15.50 -3.67 -39.33
N PHE A 7 -14.31 -4.26 -39.20
CA PHE A 7 -13.43 -4.03 -38.05
C PHE A 7 -12.73 -2.66 -38.10
N LEU A 8 -12.53 -2.12 -39.30
CA LEU A 8 -11.86 -0.84 -39.54
C LEU A 8 -12.83 0.34 -39.60
N THR A 9 -14.13 0.08 -39.63
CA THR A 9 -15.18 1.09 -39.72
C THR A 9 -16.10 1.00 -38.52
N TRP A 10 -16.34 2.13 -37.85
CA TRP A 10 -17.25 2.19 -36.71
C TRP A 10 -17.87 3.57 -36.59
N ASP A 11 -19.09 3.61 -36.09
CA ASP A 11 -19.74 4.85 -35.70
C ASP A 11 -19.07 5.42 -34.44
N THR A 12 -18.96 6.74 -34.38
CA THR A 12 -18.40 7.43 -33.21
C THR A 12 -19.53 7.84 -32.29
N MET A 13 -19.40 7.47 -31.02
CA MET A 13 -20.34 7.81 -29.98
C MET A 13 -20.33 9.32 -29.73
N SER A 14 -21.50 9.95 -29.80
CA SER A 14 -21.67 11.37 -29.49
C SER A 14 -21.50 11.64 -27.99
N HIS A 15 -20.96 12.80 -27.63
CA HIS A 15 -20.81 13.19 -26.23
C HIS A 15 -22.18 13.30 -25.55
N PHE A 16 -22.27 12.70 -24.37
CA PHE A 16 -23.44 12.73 -23.47
C PHE A 16 -24.75 12.22 -24.08
N CYS A 17 -24.70 11.40 -25.14
CA CYS A 17 -25.86 10.64 -25.59
C CYS A 17 -26.25 9.57 -24.54
N PRO A 18 -27.44 8.97 -24.63
CA PRO A 18 -27.88 7.94 -23.67
C PRO A 18 -26.89 6.78 -23.52
N GLU A 19 -26.24 6.37 -24.61
CA GLU A 19 -25.19 5.34 -24.60
C GLU A 19 -24.00 5.78 -23.74
N HIS A 20 -23.45 6.98 -23.99
CA HIS A 20 -22.34 7.53 -23.24
C HIS A 20 -22.66 7.71 -21.76
N LEU A 21 -23.85 8.22 -21.43
CA LEU A 21 -24.32 8.37 -20.05
C LEU A 21 -24.45 7.01 -19.36
N GLY A 22 -24.90 5.98 -20.07
CA GLY A 22 -24.94 4.60 -19.56
C GLY A 22 -23.55 4.06 -19.23
N CYS A 23 -22.54 4.33 -20.07
CA CYS A 23 -21.16 3.96 -19.79
C CYS A 23 -20.59 4.70 -18.58
N LEU A 24 -20.83 6.02 -18.47
CA LEU A 24 -20.41 6.82 -17.31
C LEU A 24 -21.09 6.35 -16.02
N ALA A 25 -22.39 6.05 -16.05
CA ALA A 25 -23.11 5.50 -14.92
C ALA A 25 -22.55 4.13 -14.49
N THR A 26 -22.21 3.27 -15.46
CA THR A 26 -21.56 1.98 -15.21
C THR A 26 -20.19 2.18 -14.56
N LEU A 27 -19.38 3.11 -15.08
CA LEU A 27 -18.07 3.45 -14.53
C LEU A 27 -18.17 3.89 -13.06
N VAL A 28 -19.06 4.83 -12.76
CA VAL A 28 -19.31 5.31 -11.39
C VAL A 28 -19.82 4.19 -10.50
N GLY A 29 -20.78 3.39 -11.00
CA GLY A 29 -21.32 2.24 -10.28
C GLY A 29 -20.23 1.23 -9.90
N LEU A 30 -19.35 0.86 -10.83
CA LEU A 30 -18.22 -0.05 -10.55
C LEU A 30 -17.20 0.57 -9.58
N ALA A 31 -16.89 1.86 -9.76
CA ALA A 31 -15.97 2.59 -8.88
C ALA A 31 -16.47 2.71 -7.43
N VAL A 32 -17.78 2.62 -7.19
CA VAL A 32 -18.39 2.65 -5.85
C VAL A 32 -18.64 1.24 -5.30
N LEU A 33 -19.25 0.36 -6.08
CA LEU A 33 -19.69 -0.96 -5.62
C LEU A 33 -18.52 -1.90 -5.35
N LEU A 34 -17.51 -1.93 -6.23
CA LEU A 34 -16.39 -2.88 -6.07
C LEU A 34 -15.57 -2.61 -4.81
N PRO A 35 -15.23 -1.36 -4.45
CA PRO A 35 -14.56 -1.13 -3.17
C PRO A 35 -15.42 -1.43 -1.95
N LEU A 36 -16.73 -1.20 -2.01
CA LEU A 36 -17.65 -1.56 -0.93
C LEU A 36 -17.66 -3.08 -0.72
N LEU A 37 -17.81 -3.87 -1.79
CA LEU A 37 -17.72 -5.32 -1.74
C LEU A 37 -16.37 -5.81 -1.22
N GLY A 38 -15.28 -5.17 -1.65
CA GLY A 38 -13.93 -5.46 -1.15
C GLY A 38 -13.76 -5.22 0.36
N ARG A 39 -14.51 -4.26 0.94
CA ARG A 39 -14.49 -3.98 2.39
C ARG A 39 -15.34 -4.94 3.22
N LEU A 40 -16.33 -5.59 2.63
CA LEU A 40 -17.19 -6.55 3.32
C LEU A 40 -16.49 -7.88 3.60
N TRP A 41 -15.32 -8.14 2.99
CA TRP A 41 -14.54 -9.35 3.22
C TRP A 41 -13.33 -9.09 4.12
N PRO A 42 -13.27 -9.68 5.34
CA PRO A 42 -12.19 -9.45 6.30
C PRO A 42 -10.83 -10.09 5.93
N GLY A 43 -10.73 -10.82 4.80
CA GLY A 43 -9.47 -11.42 4.33
C GLY A 43 -8.75 -10.55 3.30
N GLN A 44 -7.46 -10.24 3.52
CA GLN A 44 -6.66 -9.38 2.61
C GLN A 44 -6.42 -9.99 1.21
N SER A 45 -6.62 -11.30 1.01
CA SER A 45 -6.34 -11.99 -0.25
C SER A 45 -7.39 -11.73 -1.34
N LEU A 46 -8.66 -11.62 -0.99
CA LEU A 46 -9.74 -11.43 -1.96
C LEU A 46 -9.75 -10.02 -2.56
N PRO A 47 -9.66 -8.92 -1.78
CA PRO A 47 -9.53 -7.58 -2.33
C PRO A 47 -8.27 -7.43 -3.18
N ALA A 48 -7.15 -8.02 -2.76
CA ALA A 48 -5.93 -8.05 -3.57
C ALA A 48 -6.15 -8.77 -4.91
N GLY A 49 -6.82 -9.93 -4.90
CA GLY A 49 -7.18 -10.67 -6.12
C GLY A 49 -8.11 -9.90 -7.06
N ILE A 50 -9.14 -9.23 -6.52
CA ILE A 50 -10.04 -8.36 -7.28
C ILE A 50 -9.26 -7.19 -7.89
N GLY A 51 -8.38 -6.55 -7.12
CA GLY A 51 -7.53 -5.47 -7.61
C GLY A 51 -6.63 -5.92 -8.76
N VAL A 52 -6.03 -7.11 -8.67
CA VAL A 52 -5.24 -7.71 -9.75
C VAL A 52 -6.11 -7.97 -10.97
N GLY A 53 -7.31 -8.55 -10.79
CA GLY A 53 -8.26 -8.77 -11.87
C GLY A 53 -8.62 -7.47 -12.61
N LEU A 54 -8.94 -6.40 -11.89
CA LEU A 54 -9.23 -5.08 -12.47
C LEU A 54 -8.05 -4.49 -13.24
N ALA A 55 -6.84 -4.62 -12.68
CA ALA A 55 -5.63 -4.15 -13.34
C ALA A 55 -5.33 -4.96 -14.61
N LEU A 56 -5.59 -6.27 -14.60
CA LEU A 56 -5.46 -7.12 -15.78
C LEU A 56 -6.50 -6.80 -16.85
N VAL A 57 -7.75 -6.50 -16.48
CA VAL A 57 -8.78 -6.01 -17.42
C VAL A 57 -8.36 -4.69 -18.07
N SER A 58 -7.74 -3.82 -17.28
CA SER A 58 -7.21 -2.54 -17.76
C SER A 58 -6.11 -2.75 -18.82
N ALA A 59 -5.16 -3.64 -18.54
CA ALA A 59 -4.08 -3.97 -19.47
C ALA A 59 -4.56 -4.79 -20.69
N SER A 60 -5.57 -5.64 -20.51
CA SER A 60 -6.07 -6.51 -21.58
C SER A 60 -6.77 -5.72 -22.68
N GLY A 61 -7.38 -4.57 -22.39
CA GLY A 61 -8.00 -3.71 -23.42
C GLY A 61 -7.04 -3.38 -24.57
N TYR A 62 -5.81 -2.97 -24.25
CA TYR A 62 -4.77 -2.73 -25.25
C TYR A 62 -4.26 -4.04 -25.89
N LEU A 63 -3.95 -5.06 -25.09
CA LEU A 63 -3.38 -6.31 -25.59
C LEU A 63 -4.32 -7.03 -26.56
N LEU A 64 -5.63 -7.01 -26.28
CA LEU A 64 -6.65 -7.59 -27.14
C LEU A 64 -6.80 -6.79 -28.44
N TRP A 65 -6.73 -5.45 -28.37
CA TRP A 65 -6.72 -4.61 -29.58
C TRP A 65 -5.50 -4.90 -30.44
N LEU A 66 -4.31 -4.93 -29.84
CA LEU A 66 -3.05 -5.23 -30.53
C LEU A 66 -3.09 -6.62 -31.18
N ALA A 67 -3.54 -7.64 -30.44
CA ALA A 67 -3.69 -8.99 -30.96
C ALA A 67 -4.66 -9.03 -32.16
N ALA A 68 -5.78 -8.31 -32.08
CA ALA A 68 -6.76 -8.25 -33.16
C ALA A 68 -6.19 -7.59 -34.43
N VAL A 69 -5.51 -6.44 -34.31
CA VAL A 69 -4.94 -5.75 -35.50
C VAL A 69 -3.78 -6.53 -36.13
N LEU A 70 -2.99 -7.24 -35.32
CA LEU A 70 -1.93 -8.13 -35.82
C LEU A 70 -2.52 -9.34 -36.53
N TRP A 71 -3.51 -10.00 -35.91
CA TRP A 71 -4.18 -11.17 -36.48
C TRP A 71 -4.90 -10.87 -37.80
N LEU A 72 -5.49 -9.68 -37.93
CA LEU A 72 -6.15 -9.22 -39.15
C LEU A 72 -5.19 -8.62 -40.19
N GLY A 73 -3.90 -8.50 -39.90
CA GLY A 73 -2.92 -7.87 -40.79
C GLY A 73 -3.23 -6.40 -41.09
N VAL A 74 -3.75 -5.66 -40.11
CA VAL A 74 -4.13 -4.23 -40.22
C VAL A 74 -3.39 -3.34 -39.23
N PHE A 75 -2.32 -3.86 -38.63
CA PHE A 75 -1.46 -3.11 -37.72
C PHE A 75 -0.79 -1.94 -38.44
N VAL A 76 -0.94 -0.75 -37.86
CA VAL A 76 -0.32 0.48 -38.35
C VAL A 76 0.55 1.06 -37.23
N PRO A 77 1.88 1.09 -37.37
CA PRO A 77 2.78 1.63 -36.35
C PRO A 77 2.47 3.06 -35.92
N ALA A 78 1.88 3.87 -36.80
CA ALA A 78 1.50 5.24 -36.49
C ALA A 78 0.30 5.37 -35.54
N ARG A 79 -0.46 4.28 -35.35
CA ARG A 79 -1.72 4.24 -34.60
C ARG A 79 -1.70 3.24 -33.45
N ASP A 80 -1.09 2.07 -33.64
CA ASP A 80 -1.34 0.89 -32.80
C ASP A 80 -0.22 0.55 -31.78
N LEU A 81 0.90 1.30 -31.75
CA LEU A 81 1.92 1.14 -30.69
C LEU A 81 1.40 1.58 -29.31
N PRO A 82 1.93 1.03 -28.20
CA PRO A 82 1.47 1.31 -26.82
C PRO A 82 2.03 2.64 -26.29
N LEU A 83 2.12 3.65 -27.15
CA LEU A 83 2.81 4.90 -26.85
C LEU A 83 1.85 6.03 -26.48
N GLU A 84 0.54 5.79 -26.45
CA GLU A 84 -0.40 6.73 -25.85
C GLU A 84 -0.31 6.72 -24.32
N PHE A 85 -0.56 7.88 -23.71
CA PHE A 85 -0.52 8.04 -22.25
C PHE A 85 -1.39 7.03 -21.52
N CYS A 86 -2.61 6.79 -22.01
CA CYS A 86 -3.54 5.84 -21.40
C CYS A 86 -3.04 4.38 -21.48
N TYR A 87 -2.36 3.99 -22.57
CA TYR A 87 -1.76 2.66 -22.69
C TYR A 87 -0.62 2.48 -21.69
N VAL A 88 0.26 3.47 -21.55
CA VAL A 88 1.35 3.42 -20.58
C VAL A 88 0.81 3.32 -19.14
N VAL A 89 -0.23 4.10 -18.80
CA VAL A 89 -0.88 4.02 -17.48
C VAL A 89 -1.57 2.66 -17.27
N GLY A 90 -2.26 2.14 -18.28
CA GLY A 90 -2.95 0.84 -18.23
C GLY A 90 -1.99 -0.34 -18.04
N ILE A 91 -0.86 -0.34 -18.76
CA ILE A 91 0.20 -1.36 -18.60
C ILE A 91 0.86 -1.27 -17.22
N MET A 92 0.98 -0.06 -16.65
CA MET A 92 1.51 0.14 -15.30
C MET A 92 0.53 -0.25 -14.19
N ALA A 93 -0.77 -0.40 -14.47
CA ALA A 93 -1.77 -0.72 -13.47
C ALA A 93 -1.49 -2.07 -12.76
N PRO A 94 -1.23 -3.20 -13.46
CA PRO A 94 -0.84 -4.45 -12.81
C PRO A 94 0.38 -4.31 -11.90
N VAL A 95 1.40 -3.58 -12.32
CA VAL A 95 2.62 -3.33 -11.53
C VAL A 95 2.28 -2.54 -10.27
N ALA A 96 1.45 -1.51 -10.38
CA ALA A 96 1.04 -0.66 -9.26
C ALA A 96 0.23 -1.40 -8.18
N ILE A 97 -0.54 -2.42 -8.58
CA ILE A 97 -1.38 -3.23 -7.69
C ILE A 97 -0.61 -4.41 -7.09
N THR A 98 0.16 -5.13 -7.90
CA THR A 98 0.89 -6.33 -7.45
C THR A 98 2.12 -6.00 -6.63
N THR A 99 2.75 -4.84 -6.88
CA THR A 99 3.93 -4.38 -6.14
C THR A 99 3.54 -3.40 -5.04
N ARG A 100 4.36 -3.32 -3.97
CA ARG A 100 4.23 -2.28 -2.95
C ARG A 100 4.84 -0.94 -3.37
N SER A 101 5.25 -0.78 -4.63
CA SER A 101 5.93 0.43 -5.11
C SER A 101 5.03 1.65 -5.01
N GLN A 102 5.45 2.67 -4.26
CA GLN A 102 4.74 3.95 -4.18
C GLN A 102 4.80 4.68 -5.53
N VAL A 103 5.92 4.58 -6.25
CA VAL A 103 6.12 5.24 -7.54
C VAL A 103 5.13 4.72 -8.60
N ALA A 104 4.99 3.40 -8.71
CA ALA A 104 4.05 2.81 -9.67
C ALA A 104 2.59 3.18 -9.36
N PHE A 105 2.25 3.25 -8.06
CA PHE A 105 0.91 3.66 -7.64
C PHE A 105 0.64 5.16 -7.85
N ASP A 106 1.61 6.03 -7.54
CA ASP A 106 1.48 7.47 -7.80
C ASP A 106 1.34 7.72 -9.32
N PHE A 107 2.10 6.99 -10.16
CA PHE A 107 1.98 7.07 -11.62
C PHE A 107 0.59 6.62 -12.09
N LEU A 108 0.10 5.47 -11.61
CA LEU A 108 -1.26 5.00 -11.90
C LEU A 108 -2.32 6.02 -11.47
N TYR A 109 -2.25 6.51 -10.24
CA TYR A 109 -3.27 7.38 -9.66
C TYR A 109 -3.36 8.74 -10.38
N TYR A 110 -2.23 9.42 -10.54
CA TYR A 110 -2.21 10.72 -11.22
C TYR A 110 -2.53 10.57 -12.72
N GLY A 111 -2.10 9.48 -13.35
CA GLY A 111 -2.49 9.18 -14.73
C GLY A 111 -3.99 8.89 -14.89
N ALA A 112 -4.55 8.08 -14.00
CA ALA A 112 -5.96 7.72 -13.99
C ALA A 112 -6.87 8.96 -13.80
N THR A 113 -6.54 9.83 -12.86
CA THR A 113 -7.32 11.04 -12.54
C THR A 113 -7.11 12.20 -13.51
N SER A 114 -6.17 12.07 -14.46
CA SER A 114 -5.92 13.06 -15.49
C SER A 114 -6.36 12.53 -16.86
N GLY A 115 -5.44 12.32 -17.80
CA GLY A 115 -5.76 12.01 -19.19
C GLY A 115 -6.77 10.86 -19.36
N VAL A 116 -6.72 9.84 -18.50
CA VAL A 116 -7.60 8.68 -18.63
C VAL A 116 -9.05 8.99 -18.24
N LEU A 117 -9.28 9.64 -17.09
CA LEU A 117 -10.63 10.05 -16.67
C LEU A 117 -11.23 11.06 -17.67
N HIS A 118 -10.41 12.00 -18.16
CA HIS A 118 -10.86 12.94 -19.19
C HIS A 118 -11.28 12.25 -20.49
N ALA A 119 -10.56 11.19 -20.90
CA ALA A 119 -10.96 10.39 -22.06
C ALA A 119 -12.29 9.66 -21.84
N CYS A 120 -12.68 9.33 -20.60
CA CYS A 120 -14.02 8.82 -20.31
C CYS A 120 -15.10 9.90 -20.38
N ILE A 121 -14.82 11.15 -19.98
CA ILE A 121 -15.83 12.23 -19.90
C ILE A 121 -16.03 12.91 -21.26
N THR A 122 -14.95 13.16 -21.99
CA THR A 122 -14.96 13.79 -23.31
C THR A 122 -14.15 12.93 -24.29
N PRO A 123 -14.66 11.76 -24.68
CA PRO A 123 -13.92 10.85 -25.54
C PRO A 123 -13.73 11.43 -26.93
N VAL A 124 -12.48 11.43 -27.41
CA VAL A 124 -12.16 11.75 -28.80
C VAL A 124 -12.10 10.44 -29.59
N PHE A 125 -12.98 10.27 -30.59
CA PHE A 125 -13.13 9.05 -31.38
C PHE A 125 -13.51 7.77 -30.61
N ALA A 126 -14.35 7.87 -29.56
CA ALA A 126 -14.88 6.66 -28.93
C ALA A 126 -15.83 5.91 -29.89
N PRO A 127 -15.57 4.63 -30.18
CA PRO A 127 -16.49 3.82 -30.97
C PRO A 127 -17.81 3.63 -30.24
N SER A 128 -18.92 3.57 -30.96
CA SER A 128 -20.23 3.13 -30.42
C SER A 128 -20.32 1.60 -30.31
N PHE A 129 -21.20 1.15 -29.43
CA PHE A 129 -21.61 -0.25 -29.27
C PHE A 129 -22.42 -0.72 -30.49
N PRO A 130 -22.31 -1.99 -30.91
CA PRO A 130 -21.45 -3.06 -30.39
C PRO A 130 -20.18 -3.29 -31.22
N HIS A 131 -19.13 -2.47 -31.05
CA HIS A 131 -17.85 -2.68 -31.73
C HIS A 131 -16.75 -3.23 -30.79
N PRO A 132 -15.84 -4.16 -31.21
CA PRO A 132 -14.74 -4.63 -30.36
C PRO A 132 -13.88 -3.51 -29.76
N ARG A 133 -13.67 -2.44 -30.55
CA ARG A 133 -12.96 -1.23 -30.12
C ARG A 133 -13.69 -0.46 -29.01
N PHE A 134 -15.04 -0.52 -28.94
CA PHE A 134 -15.82 0.04 -27.82
C PHE A 134 -15.42 -0.66 -26.51
N PHE A 135 -15.39 -1.99 -26.50
CA PHE A 135 -15.02 -2.76 -25.30
C PHE A 135 -13.55 -2.53 -24.91
N ALA A 136 -12.64 -2.52 -25.88
CA ALA A 136 -11.23 -2.24 -25.64
C ALA A 136 -11.01 -0.82 -25.05
N PHE A 137 -11.74 0.17 -25.59
CA PHE A 137 -11.70 1.55 -25.09
C PHE A 137 -12.15 1.64 -23.64
N TRP A 138 -13.31 1.08 -23.29
CA TRP A 138 -13.85 1.15 -21.93
C TRP A 138 -13.11 0.26 -20.93
N ALA A 139 -12.62 -0.91 -21.36
CA ALA A 139 -11.78 -1.76 -20.53
C ALA A 139 -10.48 -1.05 -20.12
N LEU A 140 -9.84 -0.36 -21.07
CA LEU A 140 -8.65 0.44 -20.77
C LEU A 140 -8.98 1.66 -19.91
N HIS A 141 -9.82 2.58 -20.40
CA HIS A 141 -9.98 3.88 -19.74
C HIS A 141 -10.81 3.76 -18.47
N GLY A 142 -11.96 3.10 -18.54
CA GLY A 142 -12.81 2.86 -17.39
C GLY A 142 -12.14 1.92 -16.37
N GLY A 143 -11.51 0.84 -16.84
CA GLY A 143 -10.82 -0.11 -15.97
C GLY A 143 -9.69 0.52 -15.17
N VAL A 144 -8.88 1.39 -15.77
CA VAL A 144 -7.80 2.10 -15.07
C VAL A 144 -8.36 3.01 -13.97
N VAL A 145 -9.43 3.76 -14.25
CA VAL A 145 -10.08 4.63 -13.26
C VAL A 145 -10.62 3.82 -12.09
N VAL A 146 -11.36 2.74 -12.37
CA VAL A 146 -11.90 1.83 -11.34
C VAL A 146 -10.78 1.21 -10.53
N THR A 147 -9.69 0.78 -11.17
CA THR A 147 -8.52 0.20 -10.51
C THR A 147 -7.86 1.19 -9.54
N ALA A 148 -7.70 2.45 -9.93
CA ALA A 148 -7.13 3.49 -9.07
C ALA A 148 -8.03 3.78 -7.85
N VAL A 149 -9.35 3.90 -8.06
CA VAL A 149 -10.33 4.09 -6.97
C VAL A 149 -10.34 2.88 -6.03
N PHE A 150 -10.35 1.67 -6.58
CA PHE A 150 -10.31 0.43 -5.80
C PHE A 150 -9.03 0.31 -4.96
N ALA A 151 -7.88 0.67 -5.51
CA ALA A 151 -6.63 0.68 -4.78
C ALA A 151 -6.65 1.63 -3.57
N ILE A 152 -7.32 2.77 -3.67
CA ILE A 152 -7.50 3.70 -2.55
C ILE A 152 -8.51 3.15 -1.53
N ALA A 153 -9.69 2.80 -2.01
CA ALA A 153 -10.84 2.55 -1.16
C ALA A 153 -10.82 1.13 -0.55
N ALA A 154 -10.34 0.10 -1.25
CA ALA A 154 -10.28 -1.27 -0.76
C ALA A 154 -8.87 -1.71 -0.34
N LEU A 155 -7.82 -1.28 -1.04
CA LEU A 155 -6.43 -1.67 -0.71
C LEU A 155 -5.70 -0.67 0.21
N GLY A 156 -6.35 0.44 0.57
CA GLY A 156 -5.79 1.43 1.50
C GLY A 156 -4.56 2.18 0.98
N ARG A 157 -4.30 2.14 -0.34
CA ARG A 157 -3.21 2.89 -0.97
C ARG A 157 -3.54 4.38 -0.94
N ARG A 158 -2.53 5.24 -0.88
CA ARG A 158 -2.71 6.70 -0.87
C ARG A 158 -1.69 7.37 -1.76
N PRO A 159 -2.10 8.37 -2.56
CA PRO A 159 -1.15 9.10 -3.39
C PRO A 159 -0.22 9.91 -2.49
N SER A 160 1.02 10.09 -2.93
CA SER A 160 1.98 10.95 -2.23
C SER A 160 2.11 12.30 -2.93
N TYR A 161 2.32 13.38 -2.17
CA TYR A 161 2.56 14.71 -2.75
C TYR A 161 3.86 14.73 -3.58
N ARG A 162 4.91 14.05 -3.10
CA ARG A 162 6.16 13.84 -3.87
C ARG A 162 5.93 13.05 -5.16
N GLY A 163 4.88 12.23 -5.19
CA GLY A 163 4.43 11.47 -6.34
C GLY A 163 4.07 12.35 -7.53
N ILE A 164 3.57 13.57 -7.32
CA ILE A 164 3.26 14.53 -8.39
C ILE A 164 4.50 14.75 -9.25
N TYR A 165 5.61 15.15 -8.63
CA TYR A 165 6.86 15.45 -9.33
C TYR A 165 7.55 14.20 -9.86
N THR A 166 7.43 13.07 -9.16
CA THR A 166 7.94 11.78 -9.67
C THR A 166 7.20 11.39 -10.95
N THR A 167 5.87 11.50 -10.98
CA THR A 167 5.06 11.19 -12.16
C THR A 167 5.39 12.12 -13.33
N ILE A 168 5.56 13.43 -13.09
CA ILE A 168 6.00 14.37 -14.15
C ILE A 168 7.35 13.96 -14.71
N GLY A 169 8.33 13.62 -13.86
CA GLY A 169 9.63 13.15 -14.30
C GLY A 169 9.52 11.89 -15.16
N LEU A 170 8.70 10.92 -14.76
CA LEU A 170 8.44 9.70 -15.54
C LEU A 170 7.76 10.01 -16.88
N VAL A 171 6.77 10.90 -16.89
CA VAL A 171 6.12 11.35 -18.13
C VAL A 171 7.15 12.02 -19.05
N ALA A 172 8.00 12.91 -18.52
CA ALA A 172 9.06 13.53 -19.30
C ALA A 172 10.02 12.48 -19.92
N CYS A 173 10.40 11.45 -19.16
CA CYS A 173 11.19 10.33 -19.68
C CYS A 173 10.47 9.57 -20.80
N VAL A 174 9.16 9.32 -20.67
CA VAL A 174 8.34 8.71 -21.73
C VAL A 174 8.32 9.61 -22.97
N LEU A 175 8.15 10.92 -22.80
CA LEU A 175 8.12 11.87 -23.92
C LEU A 175 9.46 11.94 -24.67
N CYS A 176 10.60 11.80 -23.99
CA CYS A 176 11.91 11.70 -24.64
C CYS A 176 12.02 10.51 -25.60
N VAL A 177 11.25 9.44 -25.36
CA VAL A 177 11.18 8.26 -26.25
C VAL A 177 10.10 8.45 -27.31
N VAL A 178 8.92 8.95 -26.93
CA VAL A 178 7.78 9.09 -27.84
C VAL A 178 8.04 10.14 -28.92
N MET A 179 8.69 11.25 -28.62
CA MET A 179 8.97 12.30 -29.61
C MET A 179 9.75 11.78 -30.83
N PRO A 180 10.92 11.12 -30.68
CA PRO A 180 11.62 10.51 -31.82
C PRO A 180 10.77 9.49 -32.59
N VAL A 181 9.99 8.66 -31.88
CA VAL A 181 9.14 7.65 -32.52
C VAL A 181 8.05 8.32 -33.37
N ASN A 182 7.42 9.39 -32.89
CA ASN A 182 6.44 10.15 -33.65
C ASN A 182 7.00 10.64 -35.00
N TYR A 183 8.26 11.08 -35.05
CA TYR A 183 8.90 11.47 -36.31
C TYR A 183 9.23 10.25 -37.18
N TRP A 184 9.68 9.14 -36.60
CA TRP A 184 10.13 7.98 -37.37
C TRP A 184 9.00 7.20 -38.05
N VAL A 185 7.85 7.07 -37.38
CA VAL A 185 6.69 6.33 -37.92
C VAL A 185 5.57 7.26 -38.38
N ASP A 186 5.83 8.56 -38.50
CA ASP A 186 4.86 9.61 -38.82
C ASP A 186 3.57 9.55 -37.96
N ALA A 187 3.75 9.37 -36.65
CA ALA A 187 2.68 9.26 -35.68
C ALA A 187 2.42 10.58 -34.93
N ASN A 188 1.31 10.63 -34.20
CA ASN A 188 0.95 11.73 -33.31
C ASN A 188 0.58 11.24 -31.89
N TYR A 189 1.37 10.31 -31.34
CA TYR A 189 1.20 9.84 -29.97
C TYR A 189 1.33 10.98 -28.97
N PHE A 190 0.56 10.93 -27.87
CA PHE A 190 0.45 12.00 -26.87
C PHE A 190 -0.02 13.35 -27.45
N TYR A 191 -0.44 13.39 -28.72
CA TYR A 191 -0.78 14.62 -29.44
C TYR A 191 0.34 15.67 -29.42
N LEU A 192 1.59 15.24 -29.61
CA LEU A 192 2.77 16.12 -29.54
C LEU A 192 3.04 16.93 -30.81
N ARG A 193 2.47 16.53 -31.95
CA ARG A 193 2.66 17.20 -33.25
C ARG A 193 1.44 18.02 -33.64
N GLU A 194 0.24 17.45 -33.46
CA GLU A 194 -1.03 18.09 -33.79
C GLU A 194 -2.06 17.88 -32.68
N LYS A 195 -2.99 18.83 -32.55
CA LYS A 195 -4.06 18.77 -31.55
C LYS A 195 -5.14 17.76 -31.94
N PRO A 196 -5.75 17.05 -30.99
CA PRO A 196 -6.96 16.29 -31.23
C PRO A 196 -8.15 17.22 -31.46
N ILE A 197 -8.84 17.04 -32.58
CA ILE A 197 -10.11 17.70 -32.88
C ILE A 197 -11.18 17.26 -31.88
N GLY A 198 -12.04 18.17 -31.42
CA GLY A 198 -13.09 17.89 -30.44
C GLY A 198 -12.59 17.77 -29.00
N SER A 199 -11.44 18.38 -28.69
CA SER A 199 -10.81 18.32 -27.37
C SER A 199 -10.56 19.70 -26.77
N VAL A 200 -10.35 19.74 -25.45
CA VAL A 200 -9.95 20.98 -24.75
C VAL A 200 -8.65 21.58 -25.31
N GLN A 201 -7.80 20.76 -25.96
CA GLN A 201 -6.54 21.23 -26.53
C GLN A 201 -6.74 22.15 -27.75
N GLU A 202 -7.90 22.10 -28.42
CA GLU A 202 -8.23 23.03 -29.51
C GLU A 202 -8.26 24.48 -29.05
N LEU A 203 -8.70 24.71 -27.81
CA LEU A 203 -8.79 26.02 -27.18
C LEU A 203 -7.43 26.61 -26.81
N LEU A 204 -6.36 25.81 -26.88
CA LEU A 204 -5.00 26.21 -26.54
C LEU A 204 -4.30 26.85 -27.76
N GLY A 205 -3.20 27.58 -27.58
CA GLY A 205 -2.48 28.25 -28.69
C GLY A 205 -1.90 27.32 -29.77
N PRO A 206 -1.17 27.82 -30.79
CA PRO A 206 -0.54 26.97 -31.81
C PRO A 206 0.56 26.08 -31.23
N TRP A 207 1.06 25.11 -32.00
CA TRP A 207 2.25 24.35 -31.62
C TRP A 207 3.47 25.30 -31.49
N PRO A 208 4.35 25.16 -30.47
CA PRO A 208 4.35 24.17 -29.38
C PRO A 208 3.59 24.62 -28.11
N VAL A 209 2.95 25.79 -28.13
CA VAL A 209 2.29 26.41 -26.95
C VAL A 209 1.26 25.49 -26.32
N TYR A 210 0.42 24.81 -27.12
CA TYR A 210 -0.58 23.90 -26.54
C TYR A 210 0.02 22.69 -25.83
N VAL A 211 1.19 22.20 -26.28
CA VAL A 211 1.86 21.06 -25.63
C VAL A 211 2.30 21.48 -24.23
N THR A 212 2.97 22.62 -24.11
CA THR A 212 3.37 23.18 -22.82
C THR A 212 2.15 23.49 -21.94
N ALA A 213 1.10 24.11 -22.50
CA ALA A 213 -0.13 24.39 -21.77
C ALA A 213 -0.81 23.11 -21.28
N THR A 214 -0.82 22.04 -22.07
CA THR A 214 -1.34 20.73 -21.68
C THR A 214 -0.56 20.13 -20.52
N MET A 215 0.77 20.26 -20.50
CA MET A 215 1.60 19.81 -19.37
C MET A 215 1.31 20.61 -18.10
N VAL A 216 1.12 21.93 -18.21
CA VAL A 216 0.73 22.78 -17.07
C VAL A 216 -0.65 22.41 -16.55
N LEU A 217 -1.62 22.17 -17.44
CA LEU A 217 -2.96 21.70 -17.04
C LEU A 217 -2.89 20.33 -16.34
N GLY A 218 -2.07 19.41 -16.85
CA GLY A 218 -1.80 18.14 -16.19
C GLY A 218 -1.22 18.32 -14.77
N LEU A 219 -0.27 19.24 -14.60
CA LEU A 219 0.31 19.58 -13.30
C LEU A 219 -0.74 20.14 -12.32
N VAL A 220 -1.58 21.07 -12.78
CA VAL A 220 -2.69 21.62 -12.00
C VAL A 220 -3.64 20.50 -11.60
N ASN A 221 -4.00 19.62 -12.53
CA ASN A 221 -4.88 18.49 -12.26
C ASN A 221 -4.27 17.52 -11.24
N PHE A 222 -2.97 17.24 -11.28
CA PHE A 222 -2.32 16.39 -10.26
C PHE A 222 -2.40 17.01 -8.86
N HIS A 223 -2.27 18.34 -8.74
CA HIS A 223 -2.47 19.02 -7.46
C HIS A 223 -3.92 18.95 -6.99
N LEU A 224 -4.88 19.15 -7.89
CA LEU A 224 -6.32 19.02 -7.59
C LEU A 224 -6.67 17.59 -7.16
N ALA A 225 -6.13 16.58 -7.85
CA ALA A 225 -6.32 15.17 -7.49
C ALA A 225 -5.75 14.85 -6.10
N TYR A 226 -4.64 15.47 -5.69
CA TYR A 226 -4.09 15.29 -4.35
C TYR A 226 -4.89 16.01 -3.25
N LEU A 227 -5.66 17.05 -3.60
CA LEU A 227 -6.31 17.96 -2.66
C LEU A 227 -7.19 17.26 -1.60
N PRO A 228 -8.03 16.26 -1.95
CA PRO A 228 -8.81 15.52 -0.94
C PRO A 228 -7.91 14.85 0.10
N PHE A 229 -6.73 14.36 -0.28
CA PHE A 229 -5.79 13.69 0.62
C PHE A 229 -4.99 14.66 1.50
N ALA A 230 -4.89 15.93 1.10
CA ALA A 230 -4.32 16.99 1.92
C ALA A 230 -5.28 17.40 3.06
N PHE A 231 -6.59 17.41 2.79
CA PHE A 231 -7.62 17.85 3.74
C PHE A 231 -8.31 16.73 4.52
N LEU A 232 -8.26 15.49 4.03
CA LEU A 232 -8.58 14.32 4.83
C LEU A 232 -7.60 14.29 6.00
N LYS A 233 -8.02 14.84 7.15
CA LYS A 233 -7.27 14.82 8.41
C LYS A 233 -6.62 13.45 8.54
N ARG A 234 -5.30 13.41 8.75
CA ARG A 234 -4.72 12.27 9.48
C ARG A 234 -5.66 12.06 10.65
N ARG A 235 -6.32 10.90 10.72
CA ARG A 235 -7.15 10.55 11.87
C ARG A 235 -6.42 11.03 13.11
N SER A 236 -7.14 11.76 13.97
CA SER A 236 -6.62 12.42 15.17
C SER A 236 -5.56 11.53 15.83
N PRO A 237 -4.46 12.10 16.38
CA PRO A 237 -3.44 11.32 17.05
C PRO A 237 -4.14 10.28 17.92
N ALA A 238 -3.86 9.00 17.67
CA ALA A 238 -4.50 7.93 18.40
C ALA A 238 -4.34 8.27 19.89
N ARG A 239 -5.41 8.14 20.68
CA ARG A 239 -5.20 8.16 22.12
C ARG A 239 -4.41 6.90 22.42
N VAL A 240 -3.12 7.08 22.60
CA VAL A 240 -2.26 6.04 23.13
C VAL A 240 -2.63 5.95 24.61
N ASN A 241 -3.55 5.05 24.92
CA ASN A 241 -3.84 4.72 26.30
C ASN A 241 -2.71 3.82 26.76
N THR A 242 -1.84 4.40 27.57
CA THR A 242 -0.81 3.63 28.22
C THR A 242 -1.40 2.80 29.34
N ALA A 243 -1.11 1.50 29.38
CA ALA A 243 -1.28 0.73 30.60
C ALA A 243 -0.22 1.08 31.66
N SER A 244 0.64 2.09 31.44
CA SER A 244 1.53 2.64 32.47
C SER A 244 0.75 3.50 33.46
N GLY A 245 -0.11 2.83 34.24
CA GLY A 245 -0.88 3.38 35.36
C GLY A 245 -2.19 2.65 35.63
N GLY A 246 -2.72 1.88 34.67
CA GLY A 246 -3.98 1.14 34.83
C GLY A 246 -4.00 -0.15 33.99
N ALA A 247 -4.56 -1.22 34.55
CA ALA A 247 -4.70 -2.49 33.86
C ALA A 247 -5.61 -2.37 32.63
N LEU A 248 -5.21 -2.95 31.49
CA LEU A 248 -6.07 -3.05 30.31
C LEU A 248 -7.35 -3.81 30.66
N SER A 249 -8.51 -3.33 30.21
CA SER A 249 -9.77 -4.04 30.40
C SER A 249 -9.75 -5.39 29.67
N PRO A 250 -10.54 -6.40 30.10
CA PRO A 250 -10.61 -7.68 29.39
C PRO A 250 -10.93 -7.54 27.89
N ALA A 251 -11.80 -6.59 27.52
CA ALA A 251 -12.10 -6.27 26.14
C ALA A 251 -10.88 -5.73 25.37
N GLN A 252 -10.11 -4.84 25.99
CA GLN A 252 -8.87 -4.32 25.40
C GLN A 252 -7.78 -5.39 25.28
N GLN A 253 -7.68 -6.30 26.25
CA GLN A 253 -6.74 -7.43 26.19
C GLN A 253 -7.08 -8.35 25.02
N SER A 254 -8.36 -8.74 24.88
CA SER A 254 -8.84 -9.54 23.75
C SER A 254 -8.52 -8.87 22.41
N ALA A 255 -8.86 -7.59 22.26
CA ALA A 255 -8.59 -6.84 21.03
C ALA A 255 -7.08 -6.65 20.78
N ALA A 256 -6.27 -6.49 21.83
CA ALA A 256 -4.81 -6.43 21.72
C ALA A 256 -4.22 -7.75 21.20
N VAL A 257 -4.78 -8.90 21.59
CA VAL A 257 -4.39 -10.21 21.04
C VAL A 257 -4.74 -10.32 19.56
N ASP A 258 -5.91 -9.85 19.15
CA ASP A 258 -6.29 -9.84 17.73
C ASP A 258 -5.30 -9.01 16.90
N VAL A 259 -4.97 -7.80 17.36
CA VAL A 259 -4.03 -6.90 16.68
C VAL A 259 -2.61 -7.47 16.68
N LEU A 260 -2.18 -8.13 17.77
CA LEU A 260 -0.89 -8.82 17.85
C LEU A 260 -0.82 -9.97 16.84
N TYR A 261 -1.86 -10.81 16.80
CA TYR A 261 -1.94 -11.94 15.89
C TYR A 261 -1.88 -11.48 14.43
N GLU A 262 -2.66 -10.47 14.04
CA GLU A 262 -2.65 -9.90 12.69
C GLU A 262 -1.26 -9.39 12.27
N GLY A 263 -0.50 -8.82 13.23
CA GLY A 263 0.86 -8.35 12.97
C GLY A 263 1.93 -9.44 12.90
N PHE A 264 1.73 -10.55 13.62
CA PHE A 264 2.79 -11.52 13.91
C PHE A 264 2.43 -12.99 13.62
N ALA A 265 1.32 -13.27 12.93
CA ALA A 265 0.80 -14.61 12.67
C ALA A 265 1.88 -15.62 12.22
N ARG A 266 2.70 -15.26 11.22
CA ARG A 266 3.78 -16.14 10.73
C ARG A 266 4.82 -16.46 11.81
N LYS A 267 5.20 -15.49 12.64
CA LYS A 267 6.13 -15.73 13.75
C LYS A 267 5.47 -16.60 14.81
N ILE A 268 4.21 -16.37 15.13
CA ILE A 268 3.45 -17.16 16.11
C ILE A 268 3.36 -18.62 15.67
N HIS A 269 3.03 -18.90 14.40
CA HIS A 269 2.87 -20.25 13.87
C HIS A 269 4.17 -21.00 13.59
N HIS A 270 5.26 -20.30 13.30
CA HIS A 270 6.47 -20.95 12.79
C HIS A 270 7.73 -20.73 13.63
N LEU A 271 7.68 -19.86 14.65
CA LEU A 271 8.84 -19.54 15.46
C LEU A 271 8.53 -19.50 16.96
N LEU A 272 7.57 -18.69 17.38
CA LEU A 272 7.36 -18.36 18.79
C LEU A 272 6.63 -19.47 19.54
N ILE A 273 5.35 -19.71 19.20
CA ILE A 273 4.46 -20.64 19.93
C ILE A 273 4.32 -21.96 19.16
N LEU A 274 4.43 -21.91 17.83
CA LEU A 274 4.22 -23.06 16.93
C LEU A 274 2.79 -23.60 17.01
N THR A 275 1.81 -22.70 16.95
CA THR A 275 0.38 -23.03 16.94
C THR A 275 -0.06 -23.55 15.58
N LYS A 276 -1.13 -24.35 15.57
CA LYS A 276 -1.71 -24.93 14.35
C LYS A 276 -2.78 -24.06 13.71
N SER A 277 -3.47 -23.22 14.48
CA SER A 277 -4.57 -22.38 14.02
C SER A 277 -4.61 -21.03 14.75
N GLU A 278 -5.35 -20.09 14.17
CA GLU A 278 -5.65 -18.79 14.78
C GLU A 278 -6.33 -18.95 16.13
N ASP A 279 -7.35 -19.79 16.24
CA ASP A 279 -8.06 -20.04 17.50
C ASP A 279 -7.13 -20.53 18.60
N GLN A 280 -6.21 -21.45 18.26
CA GLN A 280 -5.22 -21.92 19.23
C GLN A 280 -4.30 -20.78 19.65
N ALA A 281 -3.86 -19.91 18.72
CA ALA A 281 -3.04 -18.76 19.05
C ALA A 281 -3.77 -17.78 19.98
N LYS A 282 -5.00 -17.39 19.64
CA LYS A 282 -5.79 -16.42 20.42
C LYS A 282 -6.16 -16.94 21.81
N ARG A 283 -6.32 -18.25 22.00
CA ARG A 283 -6.51 -18.84 23.33
C ARG A 283 -5.22 -18.87 24.17
N LEU A 284 -4.06 -19.10 23.55
CA LEU A 284 -2.80 -19.27 24.27
C LEU A 284 -2.08 -17.95 24.57
N ILE A 285 -2.14 -16.97 23.65
CA ILE A 285 -1.45 -15.69 23.82
C ILE A 285 -1.79 -15.02 25.16
N PRO A 286 -3.06 -14.85 25.57
CA PRO A 286 -3.40 -14.21 26.84
C PRO A 286 -2.77 -14.87 28.07
N GLN A 287 -2.48 -16.17 28.01
CA GLN A 287 -1.87 -16.93 29.11
C GLN A 287 -0.34 -16.84 29.13
N LEU A 288 0.25 -16.44 28.01
CA LEU A 288 1.70 -16.36 27.80
C LEU A 288 2.21 -14.92 27.78
N VAL A 289 1.33 -13.92 27.87
CA VAL A 289 1.70 -12.50 27.88
C VAL A 289 1.32 -11.81 29.17
N ASP A 290 2.19 -10.93 29.62
CA ASP A 290 1.95 -10.01 30.71
C ASP A 290 1.47 -8.66 30.16
N PHE A 291 0.15 -8.45 30.17
CA PHE A 291 -0.46 -7.22 29.68
C PHE A 291 -0.08 -5.98 30.49
N SER A 292 0.46 -6.11 31.71
CA SER A 292 0.97 -4.96 32.46
C SER A 292 2.19 -4.31 31.78
N GLN A 293 2.91 -5.08 30.96
CA GLN A 293 4.06 -4.61 30.19
C GLN A 293 3.67 -4.36 28.72
N SER A 294 2.51 -3.70 28.51
CA SER A 294 1.98 -3.41 27.18
C SER A 294 1.40 -2.01 27.06
N LEU A 295 1.21 -1.56 25.82
CA LEU A 295 0.63 -0.28 25.47
C LEU A 295 -0.27 -0.45 24.25
N VAL A 296 -1.46 0.14 24.30
CA VAL A 296 -2.44 0.06 23.20
C VAL A 296 -2.73 1.45 22.63
N ALA A 297 -2.87 1.50 21.30
CA ALA A 297 -3.39 2.67 20.62
C ALA A 297 -4.89 2.49 20.40
N VAL A 298 -5.70 3.45 20.87
CA VAL A 298 -7.16 3.41 20.77
C VAL A 298 -7.66 4.57 19.91
N ILE A 299 -8.54 4.25 18.96
CA ILE A 299 -9.24 5.22 18.11
C ILE A 299 -10.72 4.84 18.14
N ASP A 300 -11.60 5.76 18.53
CA ASP A 300 -13.05 5.55 18.62
C ASP A 300 -13.40 4.26 19.39
N ASP A 301 -12.80 4.10 20.58
CA ASP A 301 -12.90 2.93 21.48
C ASP A 301 -12.42 1.57 20.91
N ARG A 302 -11.87 1.56 19.70
CA ARG A 302 -11.27 0.37 19.08
C ARG A 302 -9.76 0.33 19.30
N VAL A 303 -9.24 -0.79 19.81
CA VAL A 303 -7.79 -1.05 19.86
C VAL A 303 -7.27 -1.24 18.43
N CYS A 304 -6.37 -0.35 18.02
CA CYS A 304 -5.86 -0.27 16.65
C CYS A 304 -4.36 -0.57 16.55
N GLY A 305 -3.66 -0.61 17.67
CA GLY A 305 -2.24 -0.93 17.75
C GLY A 305 -1.88 -1.47 19.12
N VAL A 306 -0.88 -2.33 19.17
CA VAL A 306 -0.38 -2.93 20.42
C VAL A 306 1.15 -2.97 20.41
N LEU A 307 1.73 -2.69 21.57
CA LEU A 307 3.15 -2.79 21.84
C LEU A 307 3.35 -3.57 23.13
N PHE A 308 4.26 -4.55 23.10
CA PHE A 308 4.71 -5.30 24.27
C PHE A 308 6.20 -5.05 24.50
N MET A 309 6.60 -4.94 25.76
CA MET A 309 7.97 -4.59 26.15
C MET A 309 8.44 -5.39 27.36
N ASN A 310 9.73 -5.69 27.45
CA ASN A 310 10.35 -6.17 28.67
C ASN A 310 10.81 -4.97 29.51
N LEU A 311 10.57 -5.05 30.82
CA LEU A 311 10.98 -4.05 31.80
C LEU A 311 12.22 -4.52 32.56
N GLY A 312 13.40 -4.09 32.12
CA GLY A 312 14.66 -4.58 32.65
C GLY A 312 14.77 -6.10 32.51
N LYS A 313 14.92 -6.80 33.65
CA LYS A 313 14.97 -8.27 33.66
C LYS A 313 13.60 -8.95 33.55
N GLN A 314 12.50 -8.21 33.70
CA GLN A 314 11.15 -8.76 33.64
C GLN A 314 10.71 -8.95 32.19
N ARG A 315 10.13 -10.11 31.89
CA ARG A 315 9.73 -10.48 30.53
C ARG A 315 8.23 -10.36 30.34
N CYS A 316 7.81 -9.76 29.23
CA CYS A 316 6.39 -9.70 28.87
C CYS A 316 5.88 -11.01 28.31
N PHE A 317 6.65 -11.66 27.44
CA PHE A 317 6.35 -13.01 26.96
C PHE A 317 6.94 -14.02 27.94
N ARG A 318 6.11 -14.94 28.44
CA ARG A 318 6.47 -15.93 29.46
C ARG A 318 6.34 -17.33 28.88
N PHE A 319 7.14 -18.25 29.41
CA PHE A 319 7.02 -19.68 29.11
C PHE A 319 6.33 -20.40 30.27
N ASP A 320 5.31 -21.20 29.97
CA ASP A 320 4.61 -22.02 30.96
C ASP A 320 4.74 -23.51 30.60
N TRP A 321 5.40 -24.27 31.47
CA TRP A 321 5.60 -25.71 31.30
C TRP A 321 4.32 -26.51 31.39
N LYS A 322 3.41 -26.15 32.31
CA LYS A 322 2.15 -26.89 32.52
C LYS A 322 1.24 -26.72 31.31
N LEU A 323 1.06 -25.47 30.87
CA LEU A 323 0.30 -25.15 29.67
C LEU A 323 0.92 -25.79 28.43
N GLY A 324 2.26 -25.72 28.31
CA GLY A 324 2.98 -26.34 27.21
C GLY A 324 2.73 -27.85 27.12
N ILE A 325 2.90 -28.57 28.24
CA ILE A 325 2.73 -30.04 28.28
C ILE A 325 1.28 -30.41 27.96
N HIS A 326 0.31 -29.65 28.47
CA HIS A 326 -1.11 -29.86 28.18
C HIS A 326 -1.44 -29.67 26.69
N GLU A 327 -0.92 -28.62 26.05
CA GLU A 327 -1.26 -28.28 24.66
C GLU A 327 -0.44 -29.01 23.60
N PHE A 328 0.82 -29.34 23.90
CA PHE A 328 1.79 -29.81 22.92
C PHE A 328 2.47 -31.13 23.30
N GLY A 329 2.19 -31.69 24.48
CA GLY A 329 2.92 -32.82 25.05
C GLY A 329 4.37 -32.47 25.44
N LEU A 330 5.06 -33.39 26.11
CA LEU A 330 6.40 -33.13 26.65
C LEU A 330 7.43 -32.77 25.57
N LEU A 331 7.55 -33.61 24.53
CA LEU A 331 8.50 -33.36 23.43
C LEU A 331 8.17 -32.07 22.66
N GLY A 332 6.88 -31.81 22.43
CA GLY A 332 6.42 -30.58 21.82
C GLY A 332 6.81 -29.36 22.65
N THR A 333 6.67 -29.44 23.98
CA THR A 333 7.02 -28.39 24.95
C THR A 333 8.51 -28.11 24.99
N ILE A 334 9.34 -29.15 25.03
CA ILE A 334 10.81 -29.01 25.00
C ILE A 334 11.24 -28.22 23.77
N ARG A 335 10.68 -28.51 22.59
CA ARG A 335 10.95 -27.74 21.37
C ARG A 335 10.56 -26.27 21.50
N ARG A 336 9.39 -25.95 22.08
CA ARG A 336 8.99 -24.55 22.30
C ARG A 336 9.89 -23.86 23.33
N ARG A 337 10.36 -24.58 24.35
CA ARG A 337 11.30 -24.04 25.35
C ARG A 337 12.62 -23.62 24.69
N ILE A 338 13.15 -24.46 23.80
CA ILE A 338 14.35 -24.14 23.02
C ILE A 338 14.11 -22.91 22.14
N ASN A 339 12.98 -22.85 21.43
CA ASN A 339 12.63 -21.68 20.61
C ASN A 339 12.49 -20.40 21.45
N TYR A 340 11.85 -20.51 22.63
CA TYR A 340 11.71 -19.40 23.57
C TYR A 340 13.08 -18.91 24.04
N TRP A 341 14.00 -19.81 24.39
CA TRP A 341 15.38 -19.45 24.77
C TRP A 341 16.10 -18.69 23.65
N LEU A 342 16.02 -19.20 22.41
CA LEU A 342 16.66 -18.59 21.23
C LEU A 342 16.14 -17.18 20.91
N VAL A 343 14.85 -16.94 21.11
CA VAL A 343 14.20 -15.68 20.68
C VAL A 343 14.08 -14.67 21.82
N HIS A 344 13.74 -15.12 23.03
CA HIS A 344 13.33 -14.23 24.12
C HIS A 344 14.30 -14.21 25.32
N GLU A 345 15.17 -15.22 25.52
CA GLU A 345 16.08 -15.25 26.69
C GLU A 345 17.41 -14.50 26.47
N LYS A 346 17.54 -13.72 25.39
CA LYS A 346 18.73 -12.86 25.18
C LYS A 346 18.85 -11.81 26.30
N ASN A 347 20.09 -11.54 26.72
CA ASN A 347 20.46 -10.67 27.85
C ASN A 347 19.64 -9.37 27.89
N CYS A 348 18.80 -9.21 28.91
CA CYS A 348 18.23 -7.90 29.24
C CYS A 348 18.93 -7.33 30.47
N HIS A 349 19.36 -6.09 30.35
CA HIS A 349 20.05 -5.38 31.42
C HIS A 349 19.03 -4.64 32.30
N ALA A 350 19.37 -4.41 33.57
CA ALA A 350 18.44 -3.78 34.50
C ALA A 350 18.02 -2.35 34.07
N GLY A 351 18.90 -1.63 33.39
CA GLY A 351 18.64 -0.28 32.86
C GLY A 351 18.03 -0.26 31.46
N GLU A 352 17.60 -1.39 30.91
CA GLU A 352 17.11 -1.51 29.54
C GLU A 352 15.59 -1.69 29.50
N LEU A 353 14.91 -0.96 28.61
CA LEU A 353 13.53 -1.25 28.22
C LEU A 353 13.55 -1.79 26.79
N ASN A 354 13.19 -3.06 26.64
CA ASN A 354 13.29 -3.76 25.37
C ASN A 354 11.91 -3.97 24.73
N ILE A 355 11.68 -3.36 23.56
CA ILE A 355 10.43 -3.49 22.80
C ILE A 355 10.44 -4.84 22.07
N GLN A 356 9.55 -5.73 22.50
CA GLN A 356 9.45 -7.11 22.00
C GLN A 356 8.51 -7.24 20.80
N ALA A 357 7.42 -6.48 20.79
CA ALA A 357 6.48 -6.45 19.69
C ALA A 357 5.88 -5.05 19.55
N ILE A 358 5.72 -4.58 18.32
CA ILE A 358 4.95 -3.40 17.98
C ILE A 358 4.22 -3.66 16.66
N THR A 359 2.91 -3.47 16.64
CA THR A 359 2.12 -3.59 15.42
C THR A 359 0.90 -2.68 15.47
N VAL A 360 0.44 -2.29 14.28
CA VAL A 360 -0.75 -1.47 14.04
C VAL A 360 -1.56 -2.17 12.96
N LEU A 361 -2.89 -2.12 13.10
CA LEU A 361 -3.83 -2.65 12.12
C LEU A 361 -3.48 -2.16 10.70
N PRO A 362 -3.46 -3.04 9.68
CA PRO A 362 -3.06 -2.72 8.32
C PRO A 362 -3.68 -1.44 7.75
N GLU A 363 -4.99 -1.28 7.95
CA GLU A 363 -5.79 -0.15 7.47
C GLU A 363 -5.44 1.19 8.13
N LEU A 364 -4.71 1.18 9.25
CA LEU A 364 -4.29 2.37 10.00
C LEU A 364 -2.77 2.60 10.00
N ARG A 365 -2.02 1.81 9.24
CA ARG A 365 -0.57 2.03 9.05
C ARG A 365 -0.33 3.35 8.33
N ASN A 366 0.88 3.91 8.49
CA ASN A 366 1.30 5.20 7.93
C ASN A 366 0.53 6.44 8.43
N HIS A 367 -0.31 6.30 9.46
CA HIS A 367 -1.01 7.43 10.11
C HIS A 367 -0.27 7.99 11.34
N GLY A 368 0.94 7.51 11.64
CA GLY A 368 1.76 7.99 12.76
C GLY A 368 1.49 7.29 14.10
N ILE A 369 0.60 6.29 14.14
CA ILE A 369 0.26 5.54 15.37
C ILE A 369 1.50 4.88 15.98
N GLY A 370 2.27 4.12 15.21
CA GLY A 370 3.49 3.48 15.70
C GLY A 370 4.53 4.48 16.22
N THR A 371 4.63 5.65 15.57
CA THR A 371 5.49 6.76 16.04
C THR A 371 5.05 7.27 17.41
N GLN A 372 3.75 7.45 17.62
CA GLN A 372 3.20 7.89 18.91
C GLN A 372 3.41 6.85 20.01
N MET A 373 3.19 5.58 19.71
CA MET A 373 3.44 4.48 20.66
C MET A 373 4.91 4.44 21.08
N LEU A 374 5.86 4.62 20.15
CA LEU A 374 7.30 4.65 20.45
C LEU A 374 7.70 5.86 21.29
N HIS A 375 7.15 7.05 21.01
CA HIS A 375 7.38 8.23 21.85
C HIS A 375 6.83 8.06 23.26
N GLU A 376 5.70 7.36 23.40
CA GLU A 376 5.13 7.11 24.71
C GLU A 376 5.95 6.10 25.51
N VAL A 377 6.46 5.05 24.86
CA VAL A 377 7.45 4.14 25.47
C VAL A 377 8.72 4.88 25.88
N GLU A 378 9.21 5.81 25.05
CA GLU A 378 10.37 6.65 25.38
C GLU A 378 10.12 7.53 26.62
N ARG A 379 8.95 8.18 26.71
CA ARG A 379 8.58 8.96 27.91
C ARG A 379 8.47 8.07 29.14
N TYR A 380 7.90 6.87 28.99
CA TYR A 380 7.83 5.91 30.08
C TYR A 380 9.22 5.48 30.54
N ALA A 381 10.12 5.20 29.60
CA ALA A 381 11.50 4.83 29.89
C ALA A 381 12.22 5.93 30.70
N ASP A 382 12.11 7.18 30.23
CA ASP A 382 12.69 8.36 30.89
C ASP A 382 12.14 8.57 32.31
N ARG A 383 10.81 8.52 32.49
CA ARG A 383 10.17 8.69 33.81
C ARG A 383 10.52 7.60 34.81
N ASN A 384 10.83 6.38 34.35
CA ASN A 384 11.13 5.23 35.20
C ASN A 384 12.65 4.93 35.28
N GLY A 385 13.50 5.83 34.80
CA GLY A 385 14.96 5.74 34.96
C GLY A 385 15.64 4.66 34.12
N TYR A 386 15.01 4.22 33.03
CA TYR A 386 15.67 3.37 32.04
C TYR A 386 16.68 4.19 31.23
N GLN A 387 17.84 3.60 30.93
CA GLN A 387 18.97 4.26 30.26
C GLN A 387 18.96 4.05 28.75
N GLU A 388 18.30 2.99 28.28
CA GLU A 388 18.36 2.56 26.89
C GLU A 388 17.05 1.90 26.45
N LEU A 389 16.59 2.24 25.25
CA LEU A 389 15.56 1.50 24.52
C LEU A 389 16.21 0.57 23.52
N THR A 390 15.75 -0.67 23.46
CA THR A 390 16.21 -1.64 22.47
C THR A 390 15.05 -2.30 21.76
N LEU A 391 15.29 -2.76 20.53
CA LEU A 391 14.32 -3.52 19.74
C LEU A 391 15.04 -4.37 18.70
N GLU A 392 14.32 -5.34 18.14
CA GLU A 392 14.76 -6.12 17.00
C GLU A 392 13.86 -5.86 15.77
N VAL A 393 14.47 -5.70 14.59
CA VAL A 393 13.76 -5.54 13.32
C VAL A 393 14.24 -6.54 12.29
N VAL A 394 13.30 -7.18 11.61
CA VAL A 394 13.60 -8.20 10.58
C VAL A 394 14.00 -7.54 9.25
N ASP A 395 14.84 -8.22 8.48
CA ASP A 395 15.31 -7.78 7.15
C ASP A 395 14.16 -7.51 6.15
N THR A 396 13.05 -8.24 6.28
CA THR A 396 11.85 -8.06 5.45
C THR A 396 10.97 -6.86 5.84
N ASN A 397 11.38 -6.04 6.83
CA ASN A 397 10.63 -4.85 7.26
C ASN A 397 11.49 -3.55 7.19
N PRO A 398 11.84 -3.09 5.97
CA PRO A 398 12.65 -1.89 5.80
C PRO A 398 11.95 -0.61 6.25
N ASP A 399 10.62 -0.59 6.26
CA ASP A 399 9.81 0.57 6.66
C ASP A 399 9.91 0.82 8.17
N ALA A 400 9.84 -0.23 8.98
CA ALA A 400 10.08 -0.16 10.41
C ALA A 400 11.51 0.30 10.71
N LYS A 401 12.52 -0.25 10.01
CA LYS A 401 13.92 0.18 10.16
C LYS A 401 14.11 1.68 9.85
N ARG A 402 13.44 2.20 8.82
CA ARG A 402 13.45 3.65 8.50
C ARG A 402 12.73 4.47 9.58
N LEU A 403 11.63 3.98 10.14
CA LEU A 403 10.95 4.62 11.26
C LEU A 403 11.87 4.71 12.50
N TYR A 404 12.48 3.59 12.91
CA TYR A 404 13.34 3.55 14.09
C TYR A 404 14.54 4.49 13.95
N ARG A 405 15.20 4.51 12.78
CA ARG A 405 16.30 5.45 12.50
C ARG A 405 15.89 6.92 12.63
N ARG A 406 14.73 7.29 12.08
CA ARG A 406 14.20 8.66 12.23
C ARG A 406 13.90 9.04 13.66
N LEU A 407 13.62 8.05 14.52
CA LEU A 407 13.37 8.24 15.94
C LEU A 407 14.62 8.16 16.80
N GLY A 408 15.82 8.06 16.20
CA GLY A 408 17.09 8.06 16.91
C GLY A 408 17.63 6.68 17.29
N PHE A 409 17.02 5.59 16.79
CA PHE A 409 17.60 4.26 16.97
C PHE A 409 18.76 4.04 15.98
N SER A 410 19.83 3.44 16.47
CA SER A 410 20.99 3.00 15.69
C SER A 410 21.09 1.48 15.69
N THR A 411 21.67 0.90 14.63
CA THR A 411 21.87 -0.56 14.56
C THR A 411 23.12 -0.94 15.35
N LYS A 412 22.98 -1.80 16.36
CA LYS A 412 24.07 -2.32 17.18
C LYS A 412 24.68 -3.59 16.58
N LYS A 413 23.82 -4.48 16.06
CA LYS A 413 24.22 -5.78 15.51
C LYS A 413 23.23 -6.22 14.44
N THR A 414 23.72 -6.93 13.43
CA THR A 414 22.89 -7.69 12.49
C THR A 414 23.23 -9.17 12.61
N GLU A 415 22.23 -10.00 12.84
CA GLU A 415 22.37 -11.45 12.97
C GLU A 415 21.69 -12.13 11.78
N ARG A 416 22.42 -13.00 11.08
CA ARG A 416 21.82 -13.88 10.07
C ARG A 416 21.23 -15.09 10.79
N THR A 417 19.93 -15.29 10.63
CA THR A 417 19.14 -16.29 11.36
C THR A 417 18.58 -17.39 10.43
N TRP A 418 18.87 -17.30 9.13
CA TRP A 418 18.65 -18.39 8.19
C TRP A 418 19.49 -19.63 8.55
N PRO A 419 18.97 -20.86 8.40
CA PRO A 419 17.66 -21.23 7.85
C PRO A 419 16.51 -21.29 8.88
N PHE A 420 16.80 -21.06 10.17
CA PHE A 420 15.84 -21.28 11.26
C PHE A 420 14.60 -20.38 11.17
N THR A 421 14.74 -19.15 10.69
CA THR A 421 13.65 -18.15 10.65
C THR A 421 12.91 -18.06 9.32
N THR A 422 13.33 -18.82 8.30
CA THR A 422 12.79 -18.72 6.93
C THR A 422 11.27 -18.92 6.87
N LYS A 423 10.75 -19.92 7.61
CA LYS A 423 9.29 -20.18 7.67
C LYS A 423 8.53 -19.02 8.32
N ALA A 424 9.15 -18.33 9.28
CA ALA A 424 8.60 -17.15 9.93
C ALA A 424 8.69 -15.88 9.04
N GLY A 425 9.34 -15.95 7.88
CA GLY A 425 9.30 -14.91 6.84
C GLY A 425 10.45 -13.90 6.88
N PHE A 426 11.59 -14.26 7.47
CA PHE A 426 12.77 -13.40 7.51
C PHE A 426 14.07 -14.22 7.62
N ASN A 427 15.19 -13.64 7.20
CA ASN A 427 16.49 -14.34 7.15
C ASN A 427 17.56 -13.68 8.01
N ALA A 428 17.33 -12.44 8.43
CA ALA A 428 18.21 -11.71 9.33
C ALA A 428 17.42 -10.75 10.24
N VAL A 429 18.04 -10.40 11.36
CA VAL A 429 17.49 -9.48 12.35
C VAL A 429 18.54 -8.43 12.70
N ASP A 430 18.14 -7.16 12.71
CA ASP A 430 18.94 -6.07 13.25
C ASP A 430 18.50 -5.77 14.68
N SER A 431 19.43 -5.88 15.63
CA SER A 431 19.26 -5.34 16.98
C SER A 431 19.55 -3.84 16.94
N MET A 432 18.58 -3.03 17.32
CA MET A 432 18.67 -1.57 17.33
C MET A 432 18.54 -1.02 18.74
N THR A 433 19.25 0.07 19.00
CA THR A 433 19.28 0.73 20.31
C THR A 433 19.13 2.25 20.20
N LYS A 434 18.55 2.87 21.23
CA LYS A 434 18.46 4.31 21.44
C LYS A 434 18.72 4.65 22.92
N PRO A 435 19.72 5.49 23.26
CA PRO A 435 19.92 5.95 24.63
C PRO A 435 18.78 6.88 25.08
N ILE A 436 18.42 6.82 26.35
CA ILE A 436 17.48 7.71 27.03
C ILE A 436 18.28 8.75 27.82
N GLY A 437 17.86 10.03 27.80
CA GLY A 437 18.44 11.06 28.68
C GLY A 437 19.60 11.91 28.15
N LEU A 438 20.00 11.83 26.88
CA LEU A 438 20.95 12.79 26.28
C LEU A 438 20.23 14.00 25.66
N THR A 439 19.61 14.81 26.52
CA THR A 439 19.31 16.21 26.13
C THR A 439 20.59 17.01 26.39
N PRO A 440 21.22 17.66 25.40
CA PRO A 440 22.35 18.57 25.69
C PRO A 440 21.86 19.64 26.67
N PRO A 441 22.68 20.06 27.65
CA PRO A 441 22.26 21.05 28.64
C PRO A 441 21.77 22.30 27.91
N ARG A 442 20.55 22.74 28.21
CA ARG A 442 20.04 24.04 27.75
C ARG A 442 21.05 25.09 28.20
N LYS A 443 21.62 25.84 27.24
CA LYS A 443 22.39 27.04 27.57
C LYS A 443 21.52 27.92 28.50
N PRO A 444 22.07 28.41 29.63
CA PRO A 444 21.34 29.33 30.49
C PRO A 444 20.96 30.56 29.65
N ARG A 445 19.72 31.03 29.87
CA ARG A 445 19.13 32.17 29.17
C ARG A 445 19.88 33.45 29.41
#